data_AF-A0A4Q5QL99-F1
#
_entry.id   AF-A0A4Q5QL99-F1
#
_cell.length_a   1.000
_cell.length_b   1.000
_cell.length_c   1.000
_cell.angle_alpha   90.00
_cell.angle_beta   90.00
_cell.angle_gamma   90.00
#
_symmetry.space_group_name_H-M   'P 1'
#
loop_
_entity.id
_entity.type
_entity.pdbx_description
1 polymer ?
#
loop_
_entity_poly.entity_id
_entity_poly.type
_entity_poly.pdbx_seq_one_letter_code
_entity_poly.pdbx_strand_id
1 'polypeptide(L)'
;MTIAGVSMIAAFILVTLLLAKPAGAWMYALYARERLPLGGIERGLYRLAGVDPAAEQSWLEYAIALLVFNLAGVVFLFAVLELQGVLPLNPQGYGAMEPLLALNTAVSFVTNTNWQNYGGESTLSNLSQMVGLTTQNFLSAATGIAIAFA
;
A
#
# COMPACT_ATOMS: atom_id res chain seq x y z
N MET A 1 31.03 -21.19 4.75
CA MET A 1 29.83 -21.05 3.90
C MET A 1 29.71 -22.30 3.04
N THR A 2 28.53 -22.90 2.93
CA THR A 2 28.31 -24.07 2.05
C THR A 2 28.15 -23.64 0.60
N ILE A 3 28.48 -24.51 -0.35
CA ILE A 3 28.27 -24.26 -1.79
C ILE A 3 26.80 -23.95 -2.08
N ALA A 4 25.87 -24.68 -1.44
CA ALA A 4 24.44 -24.44 -1.54
C ALA A 4 24.01 -23.03 -1.09
N GLY A 5 24.57 -22.53 0.01
CA GLY A 5 24.26 -21.19 0.50
C GLY A 5 24.76 -20.10 -0.44
N VAL A 6 25.99 -20.24 -0.95
CA VAL A 6 26.56 -19.30 -1.92
C VAL A 6 25.77 -19.32 -3.24
N SER A 7 25.41 -20.51 -3.74
CA SER A 7 24.61 -20.62 -4.97
C SER A 7 23.22 -20.02 -4.82
N MET A 8 22.58 -20.14 -3.65
CA MET A 8 21.27 -19.54 -3.40
C MET A 8 21.35 -18.00 -3.41
N ILE A 9 22.38 -17.43 -2.76
CA ILE A 9 22.61 -15.98 -2.76
C ILE A 9 22.88 -15.48 -4.18
N ALA A 10 23.73 -16.17 -4.94
CA ALA A 10 24.03 -15.80 -6.33
C ALA A 10 22.78 -15.87 -7.22
N ALA A 11 21.98 -16.93 -7.09
CA ALA A 11 20.73 -17.07 -7.83
C ALA A 11 19.71 -15.97 -7.46
N PHE A 12 19.56 -15.67 -6.17
CA PHE A 12 18.68 -14.60 -5.69
C PHE A 12 19.07 -13.24 -6.27
N ILE A 13 20.36 -12.89 -6.22
CA ILE A 13 20.87 -11.63 -6.78
C ILE A 13 20.63 -11.59 -8.29
N LEU A 14 20.96 -12.66 -9.01
CA LEU A 14 20.81 -12.73 -10.46
C LEU A 14 19.35 -12.53 -10.87
N VAL A 15 18.42 -13.28 -10.28
CA VAL A 15 16.97 -13.16 -10.57
C VAL A 15 16.46 -11.77 -10.20
N THR A 16 16.87 -11.22 -9.05
CA THR A 16 16.46 -9.88 -8.63
C THR A 16 16.92 -8.82 -9.65
N LEU A 17 18.17 -8.87 -10.12
CA LEU A 17 18.67 -7.92 -11.12
C LEU A 17 17.97 -8.06 -12.47
N LEU A 18 17.66 -9.30 -12.88
CA LEU A 18 16.94 -9.58 -14.11
C LEU A 18 15.50 -9.01 -14.08
N LEU A 19 14.83 -9.06 -12.94
CA LEU A 19 13.48 -8.50 -12.75
C LEU A 19 13.49 -7.00 -12.46
N ALA A 20 14.51 -6.49 -11.75
CA ALA A 20 14.64 -5.08 -11.42
C ALA A 20 14.83 -4.21 -12.66
N LYS A 21 15.52 -4.70 -13.69
CA LYS A 21 15.75 -3.94 -14.93
C LYS A 21 14.45 -3.57 -15.67
N PRO A 22 13.55 -4.50 -16.03
CA PRO A 22 12.29 -4.15 -16.68
C PRO A 22 11.37 -3.33 -15.76
N ALA A 23 11.31 -3.66 -14.47
CA ALA A 23 10.52 -2.87 -13.51
C ALA A 23 11.04 -1.43 -13.39
N GLY A 24 12.35 -1.23 -13.33
CA GLY A 24 13.00 0.08 -13.30
C GLY A 24 12.76 0.89 -14.57
N ALA A 25 12.84 0.26 -15.74
CA ALA A 25 12.51 0.93 -17.01
C ALA A 25 11.05 1.40 -17.05
N TRP A 26 10.12 0.60 -16.51
CA TRP A 26 8.72 0.99 -16.39
C TRP A 26 8.51 2.16 -15.42
N MET A 27 9.15 2.11 -14.24
CA MET A 27 9.12 3.22 -13.27
C MET A 27 9.70 4.51 -13.85
N TYR A 28 10.78 4.42 -14.63
CA TYR A 28 11.34 5.57 -15.32
C TYR A 28 10.38 6.16 -16.35
N ALA A 29 9.73 5.32 -17.16
CA ALA A 29 8.73 5.78 -18.14
C ALA A 29 7.54 6.48 -17.48
N LEU A 30 7.09 5.98 -16.32
CA LEU A 30 6.07 6.64 -15.48
C LEU A 30 6.54 8.03 -15.01
N TYR A 31 7.74 8.12 -14.46
CA TYR A 31 8.32 9.37 -13.99
C TYR A 31 8.50 10.40 -15.12
N ALA A 32 9.04 9.96 -16.26
CA ALA A 32 9.25 10.78 -17.44
C ALA A 32 7.94 11.17 -18.17
N ARG A 33 6.77 10.72 -17.66
CA ARG A 33 5.44 10.92 -18.25
C ARG A 33 5.36 10.48 -19.72
N GLU A 34 6.07 9.40 -20.06
CA GLU A 34 6.00 8.80 -21.39
C GLU A 34 4.58 8.21 -21.64
N ARG A 35 4.14 8.15 -22.90
CA ARG A 35 2.83 7.55 -23.23
C ARG A 35 2.85 6.05 -22.98
N LEU A 36 2.30 5.64 -21.83
CA LEU A 36 2.11 4.23 -21.51
C LEU A 36 0.90 3.64 -22.25
N PRO A 37 0.89 2.32 -22.50
CA PRO A 37 -0.20 1.63 -23.22
C PRO A 37 -1.57 1.69 -22.53
N LEU A 38 -1.67 2.32 -21.36
CA LEU A 38 -2.89 2.48 -20.55
C LEU A 38 -3.51 3.89 -20.61
N GLY A 39 -2.96 4.81 -21.42
CA GLY A 39 -3.32 6.23 -21.38
C GLY A 39 -4.78 6.60 -21.70
N GLY A 40 -5.59 5.67 -22.23
CA GLY A 40 -7.03 5.87 -22.39
C GLY A 40 -7.82 5.61 -21.10
N ILE A 41 -7.45 4.56 -20.37
CA ILE A 41 -8.04 4.18 -19.08
C ILE A 41 -7.64 5.20 -18.01
N GLU A 42 -6.37 5.61 -18.03
CA GLU A 42 -5.81 6.60 -17.13
C GLU A 42 -6.56 7.93 -17.16
N ARG A 43 -6.88 8.45 -18.36
CA ARG A 43 -7.71 9.66 -18.50
C ARG A 43 -9.11 9.50 -17.91
N GLY A 44 -9.70 8.31 -18.00
CA GLY A 44 -10.97 8.00 -17.35
C GLY A 44 -10.86 8.05 -15.83
N LEU A 45 -9.82 7.42 -15.27
CA LEU A 45 -9.58 7.40 -13.82
C LEU A 45 -9.27 8.79 -13.27
N TYR A 46 -8.45 9.58 -13.95
CA TYR A 46 -8.18 10.97 -13.55
C TYR A 46 -9.45 11.81 -13.53
N ARG A 47 -10.30 11.68 -14.55
CA ARG A 47 -11.57 12.42 -14.59
C ARG A 47 -12.52 12.01 -13.47
N LEU A 48 -12.59 10.71 -13.13
CA LEU A 48 -13.41 10.22 -12.02
C LEU A 48 -12.86 10.67 -10.66
N ALA A 49 -11.54 10.73 -10.52
CA ALA A 49 -10.87 11.20 -9.31
C ALA A 49 -10.78 12.74 -9.21
N GLY A 50 -11.16 13.48 -10.26
CA GLY A 50 -11.02 14.94 -10.32
C GLY A 50 -9.57 15.42 -10.42
N VAL A 51 -8.66 14.58 -10.89
CA VAL A 51 -7.22 14.87 -11.03
C VAL A 51 -6.96 15.52 -12.38
N ASP A 52 -6.30 16.69 -12.38
CA ASP A 52 -5.70 17.28 -13.57
C ASP A 52 -4.23 16.85 -13.69
N PRO A 53 -3.86 15.98 -14.63
CA PRO A 53 -2.48 15.53 -14.78
C PRO A 53 -1.52 16.64 -15.26
N ALA A 54 -2.04 17.76 -15.78
CA ALA A 54 -1.21 18.89 -16.20
C ALA A 54 -0.89 19.86 -15.04
N ALA A 55 -1.63 19.76 -13.92
CA ALA A 55 -1.36 20.58 -12.76
C ALA A 55 -0.09 20.11 -12.05
N GLU A 56 0.83 21.04 -11.78
CA GLU A 56 1.99 20.80 -10.93
C GLU A 56 1.66 21.15 -9.47
N GLN A 57 2.31 20.47 -8.53
CA GLN A 57 2.20 20.76 -7.10
C GLN A 57 3.51 21.32 -6.59
N SER A 58 3.45 22.35 -5.75
CA SER A 58 4.58 22.76 -4.94
C SER A 58 4.92 21.70 -3.89
N TRP A 59 6.15 21.70 -3.37
CA TRP A 59 6.58 20.74 -2.35
C TRP A 59 5.66 20.73 -1.11
N LEU A 60 5.14 21.90 -0.73
CA LEU A 60 4.26 22.04 0.43
C LEU A 60 2.88 21.41 0.16
N GLU A 61 2.30 21.67 -1.02
CA GLU A 61 1.04 21.05 -1.43
C GLU A 61 1.17 19.53 -1.51
N TYR A 62 2.28 19.03 -2.06
CA TYR A 62 2.56 17.61 -2.16
C TYR A 62 2.71 16.95 -0.78
N ALA A 63 3.47 17.57 0.12
CA ALA A 63 3.65 17.09 1.49
C ALA A 63 2.32 17.05 2.26
N ILE A 64 1.51 18.10 2.15
CA ILE A 64 0.19 18.15 2.79
C ILE A 64 -0.73 17.08 2.19
N ALA A 65 -0.76 16.92 0.87
CA ALA A 65 -1.57 15.89 0.21
C ALA A 65 -1.20 14.49 0.70
N LEU A 66 0.10 14.18 0.79
CA LEU A 66 0.59 12.91 1.35
C LEU A 66 0.16 12.70 2.80
N LEU A 67 0.30 13.71 3.66
CA LEU A 67 -0.06 13.61 5.08
C LEU A 67 -1.57 13.39 5.26
N VAL A 68 -2.40 14.16 4.55
CA VAL A 68 -3.85 14.03 4.59
C VAL A 68 -4.29 12.67 4.05
N PHE A 69 -3.69 12.19 2.95
CA PHE A 69 -4.00 10.89 2.38
C PHE A 69 -3.70 9.73 3.33
N ASN A 70 -2.51 9.74 3.96
CA ASN A 70 -2.15 8.71 4.93
C ASN A 70 -3.00 8.80 6.20
N LEU A 71 -3.31 10.00 6.70
CA LEU A 71 -4.21 10.16 7.84
C LEU A 71 -5.61 9.60 7.54
N ALA A 72 -6.14 9.83 6.33
CA ALA A 72 -7.39 9.23 5.89
C ALA A 72 -7.29 7.69 5.85
N GLY A 73 -6.14 7.14 5.42
CA GLY A 73 -5.85 5.71 5.47
C GLY A 73 -5.88 5.14 6.89
N VAL A 74 -5.29 5.85 7.87
CA VAL A 74 -5.32 5.45 9.29
C VAL A 74 -6.76 5.42 9.81
N VAL A 75 -7.52 6.50 9.57
CA VAL A 75 -8.92 6.60 10.02
C VAL A 75 -9.77 5.51 9.38
N PHE A 76 -9.59 5.26 8.08
CA PHE A 76 -10.29 4.20 7.36
C PHE A 76 -9.99 2.81 7.93
N LEU A 77 -8.72 2.44 8.07
CA LEU A 77 -8.36 1.13 8.58
C LEU A 77 -8.78 0.95 10.05
N PHE A 78 -8.59 1.99 10.87
CA PHE A 78 -9.07 1.98 12.26
C PHE A 78 -10.58 1.71 12.34
N ALA A 79 -11.38 2.40 11.52
CA ALA A 79 -12.83 2.19 11.47
C ALA A 79 -13.20 0.77 11.01
N VAL A 80 -12.50 0.19 10.03
CA VAL A 80 -12.72 -1.19 9.60
C VAL A 80 -12.45 -2.18 10.74
N LEU A 81 -11.37 -1.99 11.50
CA LEU A 81 -10.98 -2.87 12.60
C LEU A 81 -11.93 -2.78 13.81
N GLU A 82 -12.36 -1.57 14.16
CA GLU A 82 -13.34 -1.35 15.25
C GLU A 82 -14.74 -1.85 14.86
N LEU A 83 -15.12 -1.73 13.59
CA LEU A 83 -16.44 -2.13 13.11
C LEU A 83 -16.49 -3.56 12.59
N GLN A 84 -15.39 -4.33 12.62
CA GLN A 84 -15.33 -5.65 12.00
C GLN A 84 -16.41 -6.64 12.49
N GLY A 85 -16.90 -6.45 13.72
CA GLY A 85 -17.97 -7.28 14.29
C GLY A 85 -19.33 -7.12 13.61
N VAL A 86 -19.58 -6.01 12.92
CA VAL A 86 -20.82 -5.75 12.18
C VAL A 86 -20.64 -5.77 10.66
N LEU A 87 -19.39 -5.85 10.20
CA LEU A 87 -19.06 -5.90 8.77
C LEU A 87 -19.24 -7.32 8.21
N PRO A 88 -19.57 -7.45 6.90
CA PRO A 88 -19.75 -8.76 6.27
C PRO A 88 -18.41 -9.51 6.13
N LEU A 89 -18.49 -10.77 5.67
CA LEU A 89 -17.32 -11.66 5.49
C LEU A 89 -16.55 -11.92 6.80
N ASN A 90 -17.29 -12.13 7.87
CA ASN A 90 -16.79 -12.52 9.18
C ASN A 90 -17.39 -13.87 9.62
N PRO A 91 -17.03 -15.00 8.96
CA PRO A 91 -17.67 -16.29 9.25
C PRO A 91 -17.39 -16.83 10.65
N GLN A 92 -16.29 -16.42 11.28
CA GLN A 92 -15.92 -16.78 12.65
C GLN A 92 -16.55 -15.86 13.71
N GLY A 93 -17.21 -14.77 13.31
CA GLY A 93 -17.90 -13.87 14.22
C GLY A 93 -16.98 -13.07 15.15
N TYR A 94 -15.78 -12.69 14.68
CA TYR A 94 -14.86 -11.86 15.47
C TYR A 94 -15.48 -10.51 15.82
N GLY A 95 -15.34 -10.08 17.07
CA GLY A 95 -15.80 -8.77 17.52
C GLY A 95 -14.86 -7.63 17.08
N ALA A 96 -15.17 -6.42 17.54
CA ALA A 96 -14.26 -5.27 17.42
C ALA A 96 -12.87 -5.63 17.98
N MET A 97 -11.83 -5.16 17.28
CA MET A 97 -10.48 -5.19 17.85
C MET A 97 -10.43 -4.27 19.09
N GLU A 98 -9.48 -4.49 20.00
CA GLU A 98 -9.30 -3.54 21.11
C GLU A 98 -8.79 -2.20 20.55
N PRO A 99 -9.29 -1.02 21.00
CA PRO A 99 -9.00 0.25 20.35
C PRO A 99 -7.53 0.62 20.22
N LEU A 100 -6.69 0.39 21.23
CA LEU A 100 -5.26 0.71 21.13
C LEU A 100 -4.55 -0.24 20.17
N LEU A 101 -4.97 -1.51 20.14
CA LEU A 101 -4.50 -2.50 19.20
C LEU A 101 -4.94 -2.19 17.75
N ALA A 102 -6.19 -1.74 17.56
CA ALA A 102 -6.71 -1.30 16.27
C ALA A 102 -5.94 -0.08 15.76
N LEU A 103 -5.68 0.90 16.63
CA LEU A 103 -4.89 2.08 16.30
C LEU A 103 -3.44 1.72 15.94
N ASN A 104 -2.80 0.86 16.74
CA ASN A 104 -1.43 0.39 16.45
C ASN A 104 -1.37 -0.31 15.09
N THR A 105 -2.33 -1.20 14.81
CA THR A 105 -2.41 -1.93 13.54
C THR A 105 -2.65 -0.96 12.37
N ALA A 106 -3.58 -0.01 12.53
CA ALA A 106 -3.89 0.97 11.50
C ALA A 106 -2.68 1.82 11.13
N VAL A 107 -2.00 2.38 12.14
CA VAL A 107 -0.76 3.14 11.95
C VAL A 107 0.29 2.27 11.30
N SER A 108 0.49 1.04 11.77
CA SER A 108 1.57 0.18 11.29
C SER A 108 1.46 -0.18 9.80
N PHE A 109 0.25 -0.45 9.31
CA PHE A 109 0.04 -0.78 7.90
C PHE A 109 0.12 0.47 7.01
N VAL A 110 -0.38 1.62 7.48
CA VAL A 110 -0.26 2.89 6.75
C VAL A 110 1.19 3.37 6.68
N THR A 111 2.00 3.13 7.72
CA THR A 111 3.44 3.43 7.72
C THR A 111 4.28 2.38 7.00
N ASN A 112 3.65 1.43 6.30
CA ASN A 112 4.32 0.34 5.59
C ASN A 112 5.28 -0.49 6.46
N THR A 113 4.99 -0.57 7.76
CA THR A 113 5.78 -1.34 8.74
C THR A 113 5.21 -2.76 8.91
N ASN A 114 3.89 -2.87 8.90
CA ASN A 114 3.16 -4.14 9.00
C ASN A 114 3.52 -4.94 10.26
N TRP A 115 3.77 -4.24 11.37
CA TRP A 115 3.90 -4.80 12.70
C TRP A 115 2.60 -5.49 13.12
N GLN A 116 2.74 -6.67 13.72
CA GLN A 116 1.64 -7.52 14.14
C GLN A 116 1.92 -8.04 15.55
N ASN A 117 1.10 -7.59 16.51
CA ASN A 117 1.07 -8.05 17.90
C ASN A 117 -0.26 -8.75 18.23
N TYR A 118 -0.89 -9.34 17.22
CA TYR A 118 -2.15 -10.09 17.30
C TYR A 118 -2.05 -11.36 16.46
N GLY A 119 -2.90 -12.36 16.74
CA GLY A 119 -3.00 -13.56 15.91
C GLY A 119 -3.93 -13.32 14.73
N GLY A 120 -3.40 -13.27 13.51
CA GLY A 120 -4.18 -12.95 12.31
C GLY A 120 -5.41 -13.84 12.13
N GLU A 121 -5.25 -15.16 12.30
CA GLU A 121 -6.36 -16.13 12.17
C GLU A 121 -7.31 -16.16 13.38
N SER A 122 -7.00 -15.43 14.46
CA SER A 122 -7.81 -15.41 15.68
C SER A 122 -8.44 -14.04 15.98
N THR A 123 -8.04 -12.99 15.25
CA THR A 123 -8.38 -11.60 15.58
C THR A 123 -9.04 -10.85 14.43
N LEU A 124 -8.78 -11.20 13.17
CA LEU A 124 -9.23 -10.44 12.01
C LEU A 124 -10.24 -11.21 11.15
N SER A 125 -11.34 -10.54 10.81
CA SER A 125 -12.27 -11.00 9.78
C SER A 125 -11.62 -11.04 8.39
N ASN A 126 -12.19 -11.82 7.46
CA ASN A 126 -11.71 -11.86 6.07
C ASN A 126 -11.84 -10.48 5.41
N LEU A 127 -12.88 -9.71 5.73
CA LEU A 127 -13.04 -8.35 5.23
C LEU A 127 -11.92 -7.43 5.75
N SER A 128 -11.59 -7.50 7.04
CA SER A 128 -10.52 -6.69 7.63
C SER A 128 -9.19 -6.93 6.92
N GLN A 129 -8.87 -8.19 6.58
CA GLN A 129 -7.65 -8.53 5.84
C GLN A 129 -7.71 -8.05 4.38
N MET A 130 -8.83 -8.25 3.69
CA MET A 130 -8.99 -7.95 2.27
C MET A 130 -9.14 -6.46 1.98
N VAL A 131 -10.02 -5.77 2.69
CA VAL A 131 -10.37 -4.37 2.43
C VAL A 131 -9.57 -3.41 3.31
N GLY A 132 -9.24 -3.83 4.53
CA GLY A 132 -8.41 -3.04 5.44
C GLY A 132 -6.92 -3.18 5.11
N LEU A 133 -6.33 -4.30 5.52
CA LEU A 133 -4.88 -4.50 5.48
C LEU A 133 -4.32 -4.50 4.05
N THR A 134 -4.94 -5.23 3.13
CA THR A 134 -4.45 -5.33 1.76
C THR A 134 -4.51 -3.99 1.04
N THR A 135 -5.57 -3.20 1.24
CA THR A 135 -5.64 -1.83 0.69
C THR A 135 -4.48 -0.99 1.19
N GLN A 136 -4.17 -1.02 2.49
CA GLN A 136 -3.03 -0.27 3.02
C GLN A 136 -1.68 -0.77 2.50
N ASN A 137 -1.51 -2.07 2.25
CA ASN A 137 -0.29 -2.60 1.62
C ASN A 137 -0.02 -1.99 0.24
N PHE A 138 -1.07 -1.68 -0.53
CA PHE A 138 -0.92 -0.98 -1.81
C PHE A 138 -0.69 0.51 -1.62
N LEU A 139 -1.52 1.15 -0.79
CA LEU A 139 -1.49 2.60 -0.64
C LEU A 139 -0.22 3.10 0.05
N SER A 140 0.29 2.40 1.07
CA SER A 140 1.51 2.78 1.79
C SER A 140 2.78 2.57 0.94
N ALA A 141 2.80 1.54 0.10
CA ALA A 141 3.86 1.36 -0.90
C ALA A 141 3.79 2.44 -1.99
N ALA A 142 2.59 2.76 -2.48
CA ALA A 142 2.38 3.79 -3.50
C ALA A 142 2.80 5.18 -3.00
N THR A 143 2.47 5.56 -1.76
CA THR A 143 2.90 6.84 -1.18
C THR A 143 4.43 6.91 -1.01
N GLY A 144 5.08 5.80 -0.65
CA GLY A 144 6.53 5.70 -0.58
C GLY A 144 7.22 5.86 -1.95
N ILE A 145 6.65 5.29 -3.01
CA ILE A 145 7.14 5.50 -4.38
C ILE A 145 6.86 6.93 -4.84
N ALA A 146 5.69 7.47 -4.53
CA ALA A 146 5.28 8.81 -4.92
C ALA A 146 6.22 9.89 -4.33
N ILE A 147 6.65 9.76 -3.07
CA ILE A 147 7.62 10.70 -2.49
C ILE A 147 9.03 10.54 -3.08
N ALA A 148 9.41 9.33 -3.52
CA ALA A 148 10.68 9.11 -4.21
C ALA A 148 10.72 9.72 -5.62
N PHE A 149 9.54 9.97 -6.22
CA PHE A 149 9.39 10.64 -7.52
C PHE A 149 9.26 12.16 -7.42
N ALA A 150 9.00 12.70 -6.22
CA ALA A 150 8.69 14.11 -6.00
C ALA A 150 9.90 15.04 -6.15
#